data_AF-A0A943TCJ6-F1
#
_entry.id   AF-A0A943TCJ6-F1
#
_cell.length_a   1.000
_cell.length_b   1.000
_cell.length_c   1.000
_cell.angle_alpha   90.00
_cell.angle_beta   90.00
_cell.angle_gamma   90.00
#
_symmetry.space_group_name_H-M   'P 1'
#
loop_
_entity.id
_entity.type
_entity.pdbx_description
1 polymer ?
#
loop_
_entity_poly.entity_id
_entity_poly.type
_entity_poly.pdbx_seq_one_letter_code
_entity_poly.pdbx_strand_id
1 'polypeptide(L)'
;MVKNQNYKWVLKSVAKNSTSDRYVEYPDKVIKELPVSGKICNLNPDMITHDFGRTIKKLGLPHFRFHDLRHYAATIMHAMGVPEAYIMERGGWKTNTVLNQVYRGTRSDFSKKYSDQANGYFENHLL
;
A
#
# COMPACT_ATOMS: atom_id res chain seq x y z
N MET A 1 -4.60 11.68 12.76
CA MET A 1 -5.22 11.82 14.08
C MET A 1 -4.59 10.82 15.04
N VAL A 2 -4.35 11.19 16.30
CA VAL A 2 -3.86 10.27 17.34
C VAL A 2 -4.61 10.49 18.63
N LYS A 3 -4.64 9.50 19.52
CA LYS A 3 -5.15 9.70 20.89
C LYS A 3 -4.11 10.46 21.71
N ASN A 4 -4.55 11.48 22.44
CA ASN A 4 -3.72 12.17 23.44
C ASN A 4 -3.68 11.35 24.75
N GLN A 5 -3.00 11.88 25.78
CA GLN A 5 -2.90 11.22 27.10
C GLN A 5 -4.26 10.96 27.76
N ASN A 6 -5.30 11.71 27.37
CA ASN A 6 -6.67 11.58 27.86
C ASN A 6 -7.55 10.71 26.95
N TYR A 7 -6.94 9.90 26.05
CA TYR A 7 -7.61 9.06 25.07
C TYR A 7 -8.54 9.79 24.08
N LYS A 8 -8.46 11.12 24.00
CA LYS A 8 -9.22 11.93 23.04
C LYS A 8 -8.48 12.03 21.71
N TRP A 9 -9.24 11.93 20.63
CA TRP A 9 -8.71 12.08 19.28
C TRP A 9 -8.33 13.54 19.01
N VAL A 10 -7.06 13.76 18.68
CA VAL A 10 -6.53 15.07 18.29
C VAL A 10 -5.88 15.00 16.91
N LEU A 11 -6.12 16.03 16.09
CA LEU A 11 -5.42 16.21 14.83
C LEU A 11 -4.01 16.72 15.15
N LYS A 12 -2.99 16.04 14.63
CA LYS A 12 -1.63 16.55 14.65
C LYS A 12 -1.46 17.47 13.45
N SER A 13 -0.91 18.67 13.68
CA SER A 13 -0.63 19.67 12.65
C SER A 13 0.51 19.27 11.72
N VAL A 14 1.32 18.29 12.13
CA VAL A 14 2.43 17.73 11.34
C VAL A 14 2.38 16.22 11.36
N ALA A 15 2.77 15.61 10.24
CA ALA A 15 3.08 14.18 10.19
C ALA A 15 4.15 13.86 11.26
N LYS A 16 4.22 12.58 11.72
CA LYS A 16 5.18 12.18 12.76
C LYS A 16 6.64 12.56 12.42
N ASN A 17 6.97 12.72 11.13
CA ASN A 17 8.26 13.17 10.60
C ASN A 17 8.01 13.92 9.27
N SER A 18 8.73 15.01 8.99
CA SER A 18 8.63 15.81 7.74
C SER A 18 8.88 15.01 6.44
N THR A 19 9.57 13.88 6.53
CA THR A 19 9.83 12.94 5.43
C THR A 19 8.67 11.98 5.12
N SER A 20 7.53 12.10 5.81
CA SER A 20 6.38 11.20 5.60
C SER A 20 5.38 11.72 4.57
N ASP A 21 5.45 13.00 4.23
CA ASP A 21 4.62 13.60 3.19
C ASP A 21 5.20 13.24 1.82
N ARG A 22 4.32 12.82 0.91
CA ARG A 22 4.70 12.37 -0.43
C ARG A 22 3.60 12.66 -1.43
N TYR A 23 4.01 12.92 -2.65
CA TYR A 23 3.11 13.04 -3.80
C TYR A 23 2.99 11.66 -4.45
N VAL A 24 1.75 11.25 -4.73
CA VAL A 24 1.49 9.98 -5.40
C VAL A 24 0.52 10.25 -6.54
N GLU A 25 0.95 9.95 -7.76
CA GLU A 25 0.09 10.00 -8.93
C GLU A 25 -0.95 8.88 -8.85
N TYR A 26 -2.18 9.25 -9.20
CA TYR A 26 -3.34 8.38 -9.25
C TYR A 26 -4.21 8.74 -10.47
N PRO A 27 -4.95 7.78 -11.04
CA PRO A 27 -5.81 8.05 -12.18
C PRO A 27 -6.81 9.17 -11.91
N ASP A 28 -7.03 10.06 -12.88
CA ASP A 28 -7.93 11.23 -12.77
C ASP A 28 -9.31 10.88 -12.23
N LYS A 29 -9.86 9.73 -12.64
CA LYS A 29 -11.16 9.26 -12.17
C LYS A 29 -11.18 9.09 -10.65
N VAL A 30 -10.10 8.61 -10.04
CA VAL A 30 -10.00 8.45 -8.58
C VAL A 30 -9.87 9.82 -7.91
N ILE A 31 -9.03 10.70 -8.45
CA ILE A 31 -8.82 12.04 -7.89
C ILE A 31 -10.11 12.86 -7.92
N LYS A 32 -10.93 12.72 -8.97
CA LYS A 32 -12.22 13.42 -9.11
C LYS A 32 -13.27 13.01 -8.08
N GLU A 33 -13.17 11.82 -7.50
CA GLU A 33 -14.06 11.36 -6.42
C GLU A 33 -13.69 11.94 -5.05
N LEU A 34 -12.48 12.52 -4.91
CA LEU A 34 -12.00 13.08 -3.66
C LEU A 34 -12.42 14.54 -3.50
N PRO A 35 -12.67 15.00 -2.26
CA PRO A 35 -12.94 16.41 -2.04
C PRO A 35 -11.70 17.26 -2.36
N VAL A 36 -11.91 18.40 -3.02
CA VAL A 36 -10.84 19.35 -3.39
C VAL A 36 -10.15 19.94 -2.16
N SER A 37 -10.86 20.04 -1.03
CA SER A 37 -10.30 20.52 0.24
C SER A 37 -11.01 19.90 1.44
N GLY A 38 -10.35 19.96 2.60
CA GLY A 38 -10.89 19.44 3.85
C GLY A 38 -10.60 17.96 4.09
N LYS A 39 -11.44 17.32 4.92
CA LYS A 39 -11.28 15.92 5.29
C LYS A 39 -11.88 15.01 4.21
N ILE A 40 -11.18 13.92 3.87
CA ILE A 40 -11.69 12.88 2.98
C ILE A 40 -12.90 12.16 3.59
N CYS A 41 -12.88 11.91 4.91
CA CYS A 41 -13.99 11.33 5.64
C CYS A 41 -14.07 11.87 7.06
N ASN A 42 -15.25 11.74 7.68
CA ASN A 42 -15.50 12.13 9.07
C ASN A 42 -15.23 10.99 10.08
N LEU A 43 -14.47 9.97 9.69
CA LEU A 43 -14.17 8.80 10.52
C LEU A 43 -12.87 8.97 11.29
N ASN A 44 -12.82 8.39 12.49
CA ASN A 44 -11.56 8.19 13.22
C ASN A 44 -10.92 6.83 12.88
N PRO A 45 -9.62 6.61 13.17
CA PRO A 45 -8.95 5.35 12.85
C PRO A 45 -9.61 4.09 13.43
N ASP A 46 -10.18 4.16 14.63
CA ASP A 46 -10.88 3.02 15.23
C ASP A 46 -12.20 2.74 14.49
N MET A 47 -12.93 3.80 14.09
CA MET A 47 -14.12 3.66 13.25
C MET A 47 -13.79 2.99 11.93
N ILE A 48 -12.72 3.41 11.24
CA ILE A 48 -12.29 2.77 9.98
C ILE A 48 -12.02 1.28 10.21
N THR A 49 -11.30 0.94 11.29
CA THR A 49 -10.97 -0.45 11.62
C THR A 49 -12.23 -1.29 11.87
N HIS A 50 -13.16 -0.78 12.68
CA HIS A 50 -14.38 -1.49 13.05
C HIS A 50 -15.38 -1.58 11.89
N ASP A 51 -15.61 -0.48 11.18
CA ASP A 51 -16.55 -0.40 10.06
C ASP A 51 -16.10 -1.29 8.91
N PHE A 52 -14.79 -1.32 8.64
CA PHE A 52 -14.20 -2.24 7.69
C PHE A 52 -14.43 -3.70 8.10
N GLY A 53 -14.11 -4.06 9.34
CA GLY A 53 -14.33 -5.42 9.85
C GLY A 53 -15.79 -5.87 9.76
N ARG A 54 -16.74 -4.99 10.09
CA ARG A 54 -18.18 -5.25 9.93
C ARG A 54 -18.56 -5.46 8.46
N THR A 55 -18.00 -4.66 7.56
CA THR A 55 -18.26 -4.75 6.12
C THR A 55 -17.77 -6.07 5.54
N ILE A 56 -16.52 -6.45 5.83
CA ILE A 56 -15.93 -7.73 5.42
C ILE A 56 -16.78 -8.91 5.92
N LYS A 57 -17.22 -8.88 7.18
CA LYS A 57 -18.11 -9.91 7.74
C LYS A 57 -19.47 -9.97 7.03
N LYS A 58 -20.07 -8.81 6.75
CA LYS A 58 -21.36 -8.73 6.03
C LYS A 58 -21.26 -9.29 4.60
N LEU A 59 -20.11 -9.13 3.96
CA LEU A 59 -19.83 -9.67 2.63
C LEU A 59 -19.45 -11.17 2.63
N GLY A 60 -19.36 -11.81 3.81
CA GLY A 60 -18.97 -13.22 3.92
C GLY A 60 -17.49 -13.49 3.59
N LEU A 61 -16.65 -12.46 3.60
CA LEU A 61 -15.23 -12.58 3.26
C LEU A 61 -14.42 -13.05 4.49
N PRO A 62 -13.30 -13.78 4.27
CA PRO A 62 -12.34 -14.08 5.32
C PRO A 62 -11.86 -12.80 6.02
N HIS A 63 -11.59 -12.88 7.31
CA HIS A 63 -11.17 -11.71 8.06
C HIS A 63 -9.77 -11.24 7.63
N PHE A 64 -9.66 -9.95 7.30
CA PHE A 64 -8.39 -9.24 7.15
C PHE A 64 -8.55 -7.79 7.61
N ARG A 65 -7.43 -7.12 7.90
CA ARG A 65 -7.40 -5.76 8.43
C ARG A 65 -7.43 -4.76 7.29
N PHE A 66 -7.93 -3.57 7.56
CA PHE A 66 -7.88 -2.46 6.60
C PHE A 66 -6.45 -2.16 6.11
N HIS A 67 -5.45 -2.29 6.99
CA HIS A 67 -4.05 -2.07 6.63
C HIS A 67 -3.51 -3.10 5.62
N ASP A 68 -4.11 -4.29 5.54
CA ASP A 68 -3.65 -5.33 4.61
C ASP A 68 -3.94 -4.94 3.16
N LEU A 69 -4.86 -4.00 2.89
CA LEU A 69 -5.04 -3.37 1.57
C LEU A 69 -3.78 -2.64 1.10
N ARG A 70 -3.02 -2.02 2.02
CA ARG A 70 -1.77 -1.35 1.69
C ARG A 70 -0.68 -2.35 1.33
N HIS A 71 -0.65 -3.50 2.01
CA HIS A 71 0.24 -4.61 1.66
C HIS A 71 -0.14 -5.19 0.29
N TYR A 72 -1.43 -5.41 0.05
CA TYR A 72 -1.95 -5.89 -1.23
C TYR A 72 -1.56 -4.98 -2.40
N ALA A 73 -1.66 -3.65 -2.24
CA ALA A 73 -1.22 -2.70 -3.26
C ALA A 73 0.27 -2.86 -3.63
N ALA A 74 1.14 -3.10 -2.63
CA ALA A 74 2.56 -3.39 -2.87
C ALA A 74 2.75 -4.69 -3.66
N THR A 75 2.03 -5.74 -3.28
CA THR A 75 2.06 -7.04 -3.95
C THR A 75 1.67 -6.93 -5.42
N ILE A 76 0.58 -6.20 -5.72
CA ILE A 76 0.11 -6.03 -7.09
C ILE A 76 1.10 -5.23 -7.93
N MET A 77 1.61 -4.10 -7.44
CA MET A 77 2.62 -3.33 -8.17
C MET A 77 3.87 -4.17 -8.47
N HIS A 78 4.32 -4.96 -7.49
CA HIS A 78 5.45 -5.85 -7.69
C HIS A 78 5.15 -6.96 -8.71
N ALA A 79 3.96 -7.57 -8.65
CA ALA A 79 3.51 -8.58 -9.62
C ALA A 79 3.43 -8.04 -11.05
N MET A 80 3.15 -6.74 -11.19
CA MET A 80 3.15 -6.02 -12.47
C MET A 80 4.57 -5.65 -12.96
N GLY A 81 5.62 -5.94 -12.19
CA GLY A 81 7.01 -5.62 -12.55
C GLY A 81 7.43 -4.19 -12.25
N VAL A 82 6.68 -3.48 -11.40
CA VAL A 82 7.07 -2.14 -10.96
C VAL A 82 8.35 -2.25 -10.11
N PRO A 83 9.38 -1.42 -10.37
CA PRO A 83 10.63 -1.47 -9.61
C PRO A 83 10.41 -1.30 -8.10
N GLU A 84 11.10 -2.11 -7.29
CA GLU A 84 10.96 -2.08 -5.83
C GLU A 84 11.20 -0.70 -5.23
N ALA A 85 12.22 0.01 -5.71
CA ALA A 85 12.54 1.37 -5.25
C ALA A 85 11.34 2.31 -5.40
N TYR A 86 10.63 2.22 -6.53
CA TYR A 86 9.43 3.01 -6.78
C TYR A 86 8.27 2.59 -5.88
N ILE A 87 8.08 1.29 -5.63
CA ILE A 87 7.06 0.79 -4.69
C ILE A 87 7.34 1.31 -3.27
N MET A 88 8.61 1.27 -2.84
CA MET A 88 9.06 1.76 -1.54
C MET A 88 8.82 3.25 -1.38
N GLU A 89 9.18 4.04 -2.39
CA GLU A 89 8.95 5.49 -2.42
C GLU A 89 7.44 5.80 -2.36
N ARG A 90 6.66 5.22 -3.28
CA ARG A 90 5.21 5.43 -3.38
C ARG A 90 4.48 5.07 -2.09
N GLY A 91 4.86 3.95 -1.48
CA GLY A 91 4.27 3.49 -0.25
C GLY A 91 4.90 4.05 1.01
N GLY A 92 5.97 4.85 0.93
CA GLY A 92 6.64 5.43 2.10
C GLY A 92 7.23 4.39 3.05
N TRP A 93 7.79 3.30 2.52
CA TRP A 93 8.50 2.28 3.30
C TRP A 93 9.98 2.62 3.43
N LYS A 94 10.49 2.71 4.67
CA LYS A 94 11.91 2.96 4.93
C LYS A 94 12.79 1.74 4.72
N THR A 95 12.23 0.54 4.85
CA THR A 95 12.96 -0.73 4.72
C THR A 95 12.16 -1.71 3.87
N ASN A 96 12.89 -2.60 3.20
CA ASN A 96 12.30 -3.63 2.35
C ASN A 96 11.58 -4.74 3.15
N THR A 97 11.42 -4.60 4.47
CA THR A 97 10.85 -5.65 5.34
C THR A 97 9.43 -6.04 4.92
N VAL A 98 8.61 -5.06 4.53
CA VAL A 98 7.23 -5.30 4.09
C VAL A 98 7.20 -6.04 2.76
N LEU A 99 8.03 -5.62 1.80
CA LEU A 99 8.18 -6.30 0.51
C LEU A 99 8.76 -7.69 0.69
N ASN A 100 9.78 -7.88 1.53
CA ASN A 100 10.38 -9.19 1.86
C ASN A 100 9.36 -10.16 2.47
N GLN A 101 8.42 -9.67 3.27
CA GLN A 101 7.34 -10.48 3.83
C GLN A 101 6.32 -10.91 2.76
N VAL A 102 6.07 -10.04 1.77
CA VAL A 102 5.27 -10.36 0.57
C VAL A 102 6.00 -11.34 -0.36
N TYR A 103 7.30 -11.14 -0.58
CA TYR A 103 8.18 -11.96 -1.43
C TYR A 103 8.17 -13.45 -1.08
N ARG A 104 8.04 -13.79 0.20
CA ARG A 104 8.05 -15.20 0.65
C ARG A 104 6.83 -15.98 0.19
N GLY A 105 5.70 -15.33 -0.08
CA GLY A 105 4.44 -16.00 -0.45
C GLY A 105 4.24 -16.23 -1.95
N THR A 106 4.89 -15.45 -2.82
CA THR A 106 4.65 -15.44 -4.28
C THR A 106 5.84 -15.94 -5.11
N ARG A 107 6.92 -16.39 -4.46
CA ARG A 107 8.23 -16.60 -5.11
C ARG A 107 8.24 -17.62 -6.26
N SER A 108 7.39 -18.65 -6.25
CA SER A 108 7.47 -19.73 -7.25
C SER A 108 7.09 -19.27 -8.66
N ASP A 109 5.98 -18.56 -8.79
CA ASP A 109 5.39 -18.27 -10.11
C ASP A 109 6.10 -17.09 -10.79
N PHE A 110 6.53 -16.11 -9.99
CA PHE A 110 7.24 -14.94 -10.48
C PHE A 110 8.72 -15.21 -10.76
N SER A 111 9.37 -16.08 -9.97
CA SER A 111 10.79 -16.42 -10.22
C SER A 111 10.97 -16.99 -11.61
N LYS A 112 10.03 -17.81 -12.10
CA LYS A 112 10.08 -18.37 -13.45
C LYS A 112 9.89 -17.27 -14.51
N LYS A 113 8.85 -16.45 -14.39
CA LYS A 113 8.57 -15.34 -15.33
C LYS A 113 9.77 -14.40 -15.49
N TYR A 114 10.38 -13.96 -14.40
CA TYR A 114 11.51 -13.03 -14.46
C TYR A 114 12.81 -13.69 -14.90
N SER A 115 13.02 -14.98 -14.58
CA SER A 115 14.16 -15.72 -15.13
C SER A 115 14.05 -15.87 -16.64
N ASP A 116 12.86 -16.22 -17.15
CA ASP A 116 12.60 -16.34 -18.59
C ASP A 116 12.82 -14.98 -19.29
N GLN A 117 12.40 -13.88 -18.66
CA GLN A 117 12.58 -12.52 -19.20
C GLN A 117 14.05 -12.04 -19.18
N ALA A 118 14.79 -12.32 -18.11
CA ALA A 118 16.21 -11.98 -18.00
C ALA A 118 17.06 -12.78 -18.98
N ASN A 119 16.82 -14.09 -19.08
CA ASN A 119 17.51 -14.96 -20.04
C ASN A 119 17.20 -14.53 -21.47
N GLY A 120 15.94 -14.25 -21.80
CA GLY A 120 15.57 -13.73 -23.12
C GLY A 120 16.24 -12.39 -23.46
N TYR A 121 16.45 -11.50 -22.48
CA TYR A 121 17.21 -10.28 -22.72
C TYR A 121 18.68 -10.58 -23.06
N PHE A 122 19.33 -11.46 -22.30
CA PHE A 122 20.72 -11.83 -22.53
C PHE A 122 20.92 -12.60 -23.84
N GLU A 123 20.02 -13.51 -24.20
CA GLU A 123 20.05 -14.20 -25.51
C GLU A 123 19.96 -13.24 -26.68
N ASN A 124 19.26 -12.11 -26.53
CA ASN A 124 19.06 -11.12 -27.60
C ASN A 124 20.12 -10.00 -27.64
N HIS A 125 20.95 -9.85 -26.61
CA HIS A 125 21.89 -8.71 -26.48
C HIS A 125 23.33 -9.10 -26.13
N LEU A 126 23.60 -10.34 -25.73
CA LEU A 126 24.94 -10.84 -25.41
C LEU A 126 25.40 -12.02 -26.28
N LEU A 127 24.53 -12.55 -27.15
CA LEU A 127 24.83 -13.45 -28.26
C LEU A 127 24.52 -12.73 -29.57
#